data_AF-U6GX56-F1
#
_entry.id   AF-U6GX56-F1
#
_cell.length_a   1.000
_cell.length_b   1.000
_cell.length_c   1.000
_cell.angle_alpha   90.00
_cell.angle_beta   90.00
_cell.angle_gamma   90.00
#
_symmetry.space_group_name_H-M   'P 1'
#
loop_
_entity.id
_entity.type
_entity.pdbx_description
1 polymer ?
#
loop_
_entity_poly.entity_id
_entity_poly.type
_entity_poly.pdbx_seq_one_letter_code
_entity_poly.pdbx_strand_id
1 'polypeptide(L)'
;MAPLVRVLLSVFWVVSAPVAALLDRILQPSHAAAFYGRNHLRALIGLHEKGRRRLLVDSVSGDSVEGEKKKLDEDGERQKNSWLNKDEVMVIQGALDMASKCIGDFLVPLEQVYQLEMKTKLTPEVLMEILRRGHSRVPVYEGSVL
;
A
#
# COMPACT_ATOMS: atom_id res chain seq x y z
N MET A 1 -47.88 23.75 19.84
CA MET A 1 -46.58 23.32 20.37
C MET A 1 -46.80 22.09 21.23
N ALA A 2 -46.44 20.88 20.78
CA ALA A 2 -46.91 19.62 21.36
C ALA A 2 -46.20 19.27 22.69
N PRO A 3 -46.81 19.51 23.87
CA PRO A 3 -46.17 19.20 25.17
C PRO A 3 -45.94 17.70 25.33
N LEU A 4 -46.79 16.87 24.71
CA LEU A 4 -46.72 15.42 24.74
C LEU A 4 -45.40 14.87 24.18
N VAL A 5 -44.87 15.48 23.11
CA VAL A 5 -43.62 15.04 22.46
C VAL A 5 -42.41 15.29 23.35
N ARG A 6 -42.41 16.41 24.10
CA ARG A 6 -41.31 16.73 25.03
C ARG A 6 -41.26 15.77 26.21
N VAL A 7 -42.42 15.37 26.73
CA VAL A 7 -42.50 14.35 27.78
C VAL A 7 -42.00 13.01 27.26
N LEU A 8 -42.42 12.62 26.05
CA LEU A 8 -41.97 11.39 25.40
C LEU A 8 -40.44 11.35 25.18
N LEU A 9 -39.85 12.43 24.67
CA LEU A 9 -38.39 12.55 24.47
C LEU A 9 -37.62 12.56 25.80
N SER A 10 -38.18 13.16 26.85
CA SER A 10 -37.53 13.19 28.17
C SER A 10 -37.44 11.80 28.78
N VAL A 11 -38.49 10.99 28.65
CA VAL A 11 -38.48 9.58 29.08
C VAL A 11 -37.49 8.76 28.23
N PHE A 12 -37.50 8.99 26.91
CA PHE A 12 -36.62 8.25 26.01
C PHE A 12 -35.14 8.60 26.20
N TRP A 13 -34.81 9.85 26.56
CA TRP A 13 -33.44 10.29 26.86
C TRP A 13 -32.82 9.53 28.04
N VAL A 14 -33.60 9.25 29.09
CA VAL A 14 -33.15 8.51 30.28
C VAL A 14 -32.70 7.08 29.93
N VAL A 15 -33.33 6.46 28.94
CA VAL A 15 -32.98 5.10 28.48
C VAL A 15 -31.96 5.15 27.34
N SER A 16 -32.04 6.13 26.46
CA SER A 16 -31.18 6.27 25.29
C SER A 16 -29.74 6.62 25.68
N ALA A 17 -29.53 7.53 26.65
CA ALA A 17 -28.19 7.93 27.08
C ALA A 17 -27.33 6.76 27.63
N PRO A 18 -27.82 5.87 28.51
CA PRO A 18 -27.03 4.74 28.97
C PRO A 18 -26.83 3.68 27.87
N VAL A 19 -27.81 3.45 27.00
CA VAL A 19 -27.67 2.51 25.88
C VAL A 19 -26.66 3.03 24.85
N ALA A 20 -26.68 4.31 24.53
CA ALA A 20 -25.69 4.95 23.65
C ALA A 20 -24.30 4.93 24.28
N ALA A 21 -24.17 5.28 25.57
CA ALA A 21 -22.88 5.22 26.27
C ALA A 21 -22.36 3.78 26.45
N LEU A 22 -23.25 2.79 26.57
CA LEU A 22 -22.92 1.38 26.61
C LEU A 22 -22.49 0.86 25.24
N LEU A 23 -23.21 1.25 24.18
CA LEU A 23 -22.86 0.92 22.81
C LEU A 23 -21.51 1.56 22.44
N ASP A 24 -21.32 2.85 22.73
CA ASP A 24 -20.05 3.55 22.53
C ASP A 24 -18.94 2.90 23.37
N ARG A 25 -19.19 2.50 24.62
CA ARG A 25 -18.19 1.75 25.41
C ARG A 25 -17.94 0.33 24.94
N ILE A 26 -18.85 -0.30 24.21
CA ILE A 26 -18.65 -1.63 23.61
C ILE A 26 -17.97 -1.50 22.24
N LEU A 27 -18.21 -0.42 21.51
CA LEU A 27 -17.67 -0.17 20.17
C LEU A 27 -16.30 0.52 20.18
N GLN A 28 -16.00 1.30 21.22
CA GLN A 28 -14.78 2.11 21.32
C GLN A 28 -13.51 1.37 21.81
N PRO A 29 -13.55 0.21 22.50
CA PRO A 29 -12.33 -0.54 22.80
C PRO A 29 -12.03 -1.69 21.83
N SER A 30 -12.92 -2.04 20.89
CA SER A 30 -12.64 -3.10 19.92
C SER A 30 -12.15 -2.55 18.58
N HIS A 31 -10.87 -2.21 18.53
CA HIS A 31 -10.02 -2.40 17.34
C HIS A 31 -10.49 -1.83 15.97
N ALA A 32 -11.31 -0.78 15.90
CA ALA A 32 -11.80 -0.31 14.59
C ALA A 32 -10.93 0.81 13.97
N ALA A 33 -10.64 1.90 14.67
CA ALA A 33 -10.06 3.08 14.00
C ALA A 33 -8.53 2.99 13.72
N ALA A 34 -7.77 2.29 14.58
CA ALA A 34 -6.33 2.09 14.40
C ALA A 34 -5.95 0.67 13.93
N PHE A 35 -6.88 -0.29 14.03
CA PHE A 35 -6.66 -1.72 13.78
C PHE A 35 -7.29 -2.25 12.48
N TYR A 36 -7.90 -1.41 11.64
CA TYR A 36 -7.79 -1.59 10.18
C TYR A 36 -6.34 -1.34 9.75
N GLY A 37 -5.43 -2.06 10.39
CA GLY A 37 -4.00 -1.94 10.26
C GLY A 37 -3.59 -2.49 8.90
N ARG A 38 -2.47 -1.97 8.42
CA ARG A 38 -1.82 -2.36 7.17
C ARG A 38 -1.70 -3.87 6.97
N ASN A 39 -1.66 -4.66 8.05
CA ASN A 39 -1.63 -6.11 7.99
C ASN A 39 -2.93 -6.72 7.44
N HIS A 40 -4.09 -6.13 7.74
CA HIS A 40 -5.38 -6.54 7.17
C HIS A 40 -5.49 -6.14 5.69
N LEU A 41 -5.00 -4.94 5.32
CA LEU A 41 -4.90 -4.51 3.93
C LEU A 41 -3.95 -5.41 3.12
N ARG A 42 -2.77 -5.74 3.66
CA ARG A 42 -1.83 -6.69 3.06
C ARG A 42 -2.46 -8.08 2.91
N ALA A 43 -3.20 -8.56 3.90
CA ALA A 43 -3.89 -9.84 3.84
C ALA A 43 -4.99 -9.85 2.76
N LEU A 44 -5.80 -8.77 2.67
CA LEU A 44 -6.83 -8.62 1.65
C LEU A 44 -6.23 -8.59 0.24
N ILE A 45 -5.15 -7.82 0.05
CA ILE A 45 -4.42 -7.75 -1.22
C ILE A 45 -3.79 -9.11 -1.56
N GLY A 46 -3.22 -9.83 -0.58
CA GLY A 46 -2.64 -11.16 -0.78
C GLY A 46 -3.69 -12.22 -1.12
N LEU A 47 -4.88 -12.15 -0.54
CA LEU A 47 -6.01 -13.01 -0.94
C LEU A 47 -6.46 -12.71 -2.37
N HIS A 48 -6.47 -11.43 -2.75
CA HIS A 48 -6.58 -10.96 -4.13
C HIS A 48 -5.36 -11.29 -5.01
N GLU A 49 -4.31 -11.96 -4.55
CA GLU A 49 -3.32 -12.58 -5.45
C GLU A 49 -3.61 -14.08 -5.61
N LYS A 50 -3.96 -14.72 -4.49
CA LYS A 50 -4.17 -16.18 -4.39
C LYS A 50 -5.38 -16.65 -5.21
N GLY A 51 -6.46 -15.87 -5.27
CA GLY A 51 -7.63 -16.21 -6.10
C GLY A 51 -7.32 -16.25 -7.60
N ARG A 52 -6.50 -15.32 -8.12
CA ARG A 52 -5.99 -15.34 -9.51
C ARG A 52 -5.16 -16.58 -9.78
N ARG A 53 -4.30 -16.97 -8.84
CA ARG A 53 -3.42 -18.13 -9.04
C ARG A 53 -4.21 -19.43 -9.13
N ARG A 54 -5.33 -19.57 -8.41
CA ARG A 54 -6.24 -20.72 -8.58
C ARG A 54 -6.96 -20.70 -9.92
N LEU A 55 -7.55 -19.56 -10.32
CA LEU A 55 -8.24 -19.49 -11.62
C LEU A 55 -7.31 -19.73 -12.81
N LEU A 56 -6.05 -19.29 -12.73
CA LEU A 56 -5.03 -19.61 -13.74
C LEU A 56 -4.57 -21.07 -13.70
N VAL A 57 -4.57 -21.73 -12.53
CA VAL A 57 -4.18 -23.15 -12.42
C VAL A 57 -5.31 -24.09 -12.85
N ASP A 58 -6.57 -23.73 -12.56
CA ASP A 58 -7.75 -24.48 -13.00
C ASP A 58 -7.96 -24.37 -14.53
N SER A 59 -7.64 -23.21 -15.12
CA SER A 59 -7.67 -23.03 -16.59
C SER A 59 -6.50 -23.69 -17.33
N VAL A 60 -5.40 -24.02 -16.64
CA VAL A 60 -4.26 -24.78 -17.22
C VAL A 60 -4.40 -26.29 -17.01
N SER A 61 -5.19 -26.73 -16.02
CA SER A 61 -5.43 -28.16 -15.74
C SER A 61 -6.63 -28.75 -16.48
N GLY A 62 -7.44 -27.92 -17.15
CA GLY A 62 -8.58 -28.35 -17.97
C GLY A 62 -8.20 -28.43 -19.45
N ASP A 63 -7.56 -29.52 -19.85
CA ASP A 63 -7.44 -29.88 -21.26
C ASP A 63 -8.81 -30.34 -21.81
N SER A 64 -9.19 -29.78 -22.96
CA SER A 64 -10.25 -30.24 -23.89
C SER A 64 -11.73 -30.14 -23.47
N VAL A 65 -12.48 -29.18 -24.05
CA VAL A 65 -13.64 -29.37 -24.98
C VAL A 65 -14.17 -28.00 -25.45
N GLU A 66 -14.50 -27.94 -26.74
CA GLU A 66 -14.94 -26.79 -27.54
C GLU A 66 -16.19 -26.04 -27.05
N GLY A 67 -16.18 -24.73 -27.31
CA GLY A 67 -17.31 -24.04 -27.93
C GLY A 67 -18.37 -23.46 -27.02
N GLU A 68 -18.35 -22.14 -26.82
CA GLU A 68 -19.56 -21.34 -26.99
C GLU A 68 -19.20 -19.86 -27.23
N LYS A 69 -19.57 -19.39 -28.42
CA LYS A 69 -19.51 -18.00 -28.84
C LYS A 69 -20.91 -17.42 -28.58
N LYS A 70 -21.07 -16.59 -27.55
CA LYS A 70 -22.30 -15.80 -27.37
C LYS A 70 -21.95 -14.31 -27.39
N LYS A 71 -22.67 -13.60 -28.26
CA LYS A 71 -22.49 -12.21 -28.69
C LYS A 71 -23.57 -11.33 -28.04
N LEU A 72 -23.28 -10.02 -27.95
CA LEU A 72 -24.10 -8.89 -27.46
C LEU A 72 -24.18 -8.78 -25.92
N ASP A 73 -23.91 -7.64 -25.27
CA ASP A 73 -24.21 -6.25 -25.66
C ASP A 73 -23.09 -5.25 -25.31
N GLU A 74 -23.03 -4.16 -26.10
CA GLU A 74 -22.25 -2.96 -25.86
C GLU A 74 -22.84 -2.16 -24.67
N ASP A 75 -22.18 -2.22 -23.52
CA ASP A 75 -22.17 -1.15 -22.51
C ASP A 75 -20.72 -0.93 -22.09
N GLY A 76 -20.13 0.12 -22.66
CA GLY A 76 -18.71 0.44 -22.56
C GLY A 76 -18.26 0.79 -21.15
N GLU A 77 -17.08 0.25 -20.80
CA GLU A 77 -16.07 0.94 -19.98
C GLU A 77 -16.37 1.16 -18.49
N ARG A 78 -16.88 0.17 -17.74
CA ARG A 78 -16.77 0.22 -16.25
C ARG A 78 -16.44 -1.06 -15.50
N GLN A 79 -16.20 -2.18 -16.20
CA GLN A 79 -15.95 -3.45 -15.52
C GLN A 79 -14.78 -4.23 -16.13
N LYS A 80 -13.71 -3.53 -16.49
CA LYS A 80 -12.44 -4.15 -16.82
C LYS A 80 -11.52 -4.04 -15.60
N ASN A 81 -11.36 -5.18 -14.93
CA ASN A 81 -10.41 -5.48 -13.85
C ASN A 81 -10.99 -5.39 -12.43
N SER A 82 -11.88 -6.33 -12.08
CA SER A 82 -12.17 -6.70 -10.68
C SER A 82 -10.93 -7.21 -9.90
N TRP A 83 -9.75 -7.22 -10.53
CA TRP A 83 -8.59 -7.93 -10.02
C TRP A 83 -7.28 -7.19 -10.34
N LEU A 84 -6.50 -6.86 -9.30
CA LEU A 84 -5.25 -6.07 -9.40
C LEU A 84 -4.06 -6.88 -9.91
N ASN A 85 -3.36 -6.46 -10.97
CA ASN A 85 -2.17 -7.14 -11.52
C ASN A 85 -1.02 -7.29 -10.49
N LYS A 86 -0.08 -8.21 -10.72
CA LYS A 86 1.07 -8.44 -9.81
C LYS A 86 1.86 -7.14 -9.57
N ASP A 87 2.05 -6.34 -10.62
CA ASP A 87 2.75 -5.07 -10.52
C ASP A 87 1.96 -4.05 -9.71
N GLU A 88 0.63 -4.00 -9.88
CA GLU A 88 -0.25 -3.12 -9.09
C GLU A 88 -0.24 -3.52 -7.61
N VAL A 89 -0.30 -4.83 -7.32
CA VAL A 89 -0.16 -5.37 -5.96
C VAL A 89 1.19 -4.98 -5.36
N MET A 90 2.28 -5.12 -6.11
CA MET A 90 3.63 -4.76 -5.67
C MET A 90 3.76 -3.26 -5.38
N VAL A 91 3.17 -2.40 -6.21
CA VAL A 91 3.16 -0.94 -6.00
C VAL A 91 2.38 -0.57 -4.74
N ILE A 92 1.19 -1.14 -4.54
CA ILE A 92 0.37 -0.87 -3.34
C ILE A 92 1.07 -1.38 -2.08
N GLN A 93 1.62 -2.60 -2.12
CA GLN A 93 2.40 -3.14 -1.01
C GLN A 93 3.62 -2.28 -0.72
N GLY A 94 4.36 -1.85 -1.75
CA GLY A 94 5.51 -0.95 -1.61
C GLY A 94 5.13 0.38 -0.96
N ALA A 95 4.01 0.99 -1.35
CA ALA A 95 3.51 2.23 -0.77
C ALA A 95 3.08 2.05 0.71
N LEU A 96 2.37 0.96 1.01
CA LEU A 96 2.02 0.61 2.38
C LEU A 96 3.27 0.38 3.23
N ASP A 97 4.29 -0.29 2.69
CA ASP A 97 5.55 -0.58 3.37
C ASP A 97 6.37 0.69 3.63
N MET A 98 6.40 1.62 2.66
CA MET A 98 7.14 2.88 2.76
C MET A 98 6.68 3.72 3.95
N ALA A 99 5.38 3.72 4.26
CA ALA A 99 4.81 4.51 5.36
C ALA A 99 5.34 4.12 6.77
N SER A 100 6.02 2.99 6.94
CA SER A 100 6.67 2.62 8.22
C SER A 100 8.18 2.54 8.16
N LYS A 101 8.79 2.67 6.97
CA LYS A 101 10.23 2.56 6.86
C LYS A 101 10.87 3.84 7.38
N CYS A 102 11.92 3.69 8.16
CA CYS A 102 12.77 4.81 8.55
C CYS A 102 13.85 5.01 7.50
N ILE A 103 14.46 6.20 7.50
CA ILE A 103 15.56 6.54 6.58
C ILE A 103 16.71 5.51 6.67
N GLY A 104 16.99 5.00 7.87
CA GLY A 104 18.02 3.99 8.10
C GLY A 104 17.78 2.64 7.41
N ASP A 105 16.54 2.29 7.04
CA ASP A 105 16.23 0.98 6.43
C ASP A 105 16.60 0.92 4.93
N PHE A 106 16.87 2.06 4.30
CA PHE A 106 17.09 2.15 2.85
C PHE A 106 18.30 2.99 2.44
N LEU A 107 18.94 3.71 3.36
CA LEU A 107 20.17 4.43 3.03
C LEU A 107 21.33 3.47 2.79
N VAL A 108 22.22 3.86 1.88
CA VAL A 108 23.52 3.22 1.70
C VAL A 108 24.46 3.72 2.80
N PRO A 109 25.12 2.84 3.56
CA PRO A 109 26.12 3.24 4.55
C PRO A 109 27.22 4.10 3.91
N LEU A 110 27.66 5.16 4.59
CA LEU A 110 28.59 6.14 4.02
C LEU A 110 29.92 5.52 3.54
N GLU A 111 30.41 4.50 4.25
CA GLU A 111 31.57 3.69 3.88
C GLU A 111 31.46 2.99 2.52
N GLN A 112 30.24 2.75 2.05
CA GLN A 112 29.95 2.11 0.75
C GLN A 112 29.63 3.13 -0.35
N VAL A 113 29.56 4.43 -0.02
CA VAL A 113 29.25 5.49 -0.97
C VAL A 113 30.51 5.87 -1.75
N TYR A 114 30.47 5.75 -3.07
CA TYR A 114 31.49 6.32 -3.94
C TYR A 114 31.39 7.84 -3.91
N GLN A 115 32.47 8.49 -3.49
CA GLN A 115 32.55 9.93 -3.25
C GLN A 115 33.88 10.47 -3.78
N LEU A 116 33.89 11.75 -4.15
CA LEU A 116 35.08 12.42 -4.69
C LEU A 116 35.55 13.52 -3.74
N GLU A 117 36.86 13.67 -3.59
CA GLU A 117 37.42 14.81 -2.85
C GLU A 117 37.33 16.07 -3.73
N MET A 118 36.99 17.21 -3.11
CA MET A 118 36.90 18.50 -3.78
C MET A 118 38.21 18.92 -4.49
N LYS A 119 39.35 18.44 -3.98
CA LYS A 119 40.68 18.75 -4.52
C LYS A 119 41.11 17.80 -5.64
N THR A 120 40.37 16.73 -5.89
CA THR A 120 40.70 15.76 -6.95
C THR A 120 40.55 16.43 -8.31
N LYS A 121 41.64 16.45 -9.09
CA LYS A 121 41.60 16.94 -10.46
C LYS A 121 40.88 15.93 -11.34
N LEU A 122 39.99 16.43 -12.19
CA LEU A 122 39.26 15.59 -13.15
C LEU A 122 40.17 15.25 -14.34
N THR A 123 40.99 14.22 -14.17
CA THR A 123 41.81 13.67 -15.25
C THR A 123 40.99 12.66 -16.08
N PRO A 124 41.42 12.30 -17.30
CA PRO A 124 40.75 11.29 -18.11
C PRO A 124 40.57 9.95 -17.39
N GLU A 125 41.51 9.58 -16.51
CA GLU A 125 41.44 8.36 -15.71
C GLU A 125 40.32 8.43 -14.66
N VAL A 126 40.25 9.54 -13.92
CA VAL A 126 39.18 9.78 -12.92
C VAL A 126 37.82 9.89 -13.61
N LEU A 127 37.76 10.55 -14.76
CA LEU A 127 36.55 10.63 -15.56
C LEU A 127 36.09 9.24 -16.01
N MET A 128 37.01 8.39 -16.47
CA MET A 128 36.69 7.03 -16.87
C MET A 128 36.27 6.16 -15.68
N GLU A 129 36.84 6.40 -14.50
CA GLU A 129 36.37 5.78 -13.25
C GLU A 129 34.92 6.15 -12.94
N ILE A 130 34.58 7.45 -12.97
CA ILE A 130 33.20 7.93 -12.74
C ILE A 130 32.23 7.31 -13.75
N LEU A 131 32.60 7.26 -15.04
CA LEU A 131 31.77 6.68 -16.10
C LEU A 131 31.56 5.17 -15.89
N ARG A 132 32.57 4.43 -15.46
CA ARG A 132 32.46 2.99 -15.14
C ARG A 132 31.57 2.74 -13.93
N ARG A 133 31.57 3.64 -12.93
CA ARG A 133 30.65 3.57 -11.78
C ARG A 133 29.20 3.79 -12.19
N GLY A 134 28.95 4.65 -13.19
CA GLY A 134 27.62 4.86 -13.77
C GLY A 134 26.61 5.55 -12.84
N HIS A 135 27.06 6.13 -11.73
CA HIS A 135 26.18 6.90 -10.84
C HIS A 135 25.86 8.27 -11.45
N SER A 136 24.57 8.61 -11.55
CA SER A 136 24.14 9.93 -12.04
C SER A 136 24.53 11.08 -11.09
N ARG A 137 24.75 10.78 -9.82
CA ARG A 137 25.14 11.75 -8.78
C ARG A 137 26.27 11.14 -7.95
N VAL A 138 27.33 11.91 -7.74
CA VAL A 138 28.48 11.52 -6.93
C VAL A 138 28.70 12.62 -5.89
N PRO A 139 28.60 12.32 -4.59
CA PRO A 139 28.89 13.27 -3.53
C PRO A 139 30.34 13.76 -3.62
N VAL A 140 30.54 15.05 -3.36
CA VAL A 140 31.87 15.66 -3.26
C VAL A 140 32.07 16.12 -1.82
N TYR A 141 33.20 15.76 -1.22
CA TYR A 141 33.52 16.13 0.15
C TYR A 141 34.75 17.04 0.22
N GLU A 142 34.81 17.87 1.26
CA GLU A 142 35.96 18.68 1.61
C GLU A 142 36.40 18.35 3.04
N GLY A 143 37.68 18.00 3.22
CA GLY A 143 38.23 17.58 4.53
C GLY A 143 38.25 16.06 4.71
N SER A 144 38.33 15.58 5.96
CA SER A 144 38.33 14.14 6.26
C SER A 144 36.92 13.62 6.45
N VAL A 145 36.62 12.50 5.78
CA VAL A 145 35.38 11.73 6.01
C VAL A 145 35.58 10.93 7.29
N LEU A 146 34.70 11.16 8.28
CA LEU A 146 34.71 10.53 9.61
C LEU A 146 34.48 9.02 9.53
#